data_AF-A0A9X2VT20-F1
#
_entry.id   AF-A0A9X2VT20-F1
#
_cell.length_a   1.000
_cell.length_b   1.000
_cell.length_c   1.000
_cell.angle_alpha   90.00
_cell.angle_beta   90.00
_cell.angle_gamma   90.00
#
_symmetry.space_group_name_H-M   'P 1'
#
loop_
_entity.id
_entity.type
_entity.pdbx_description
1 polymer ?
#
loop_
_entity_poly.entity_id
_entity_poly.type
_entity_poly.pdbx_seq_one_letter_code
_entity_poly.pdbx_strand_id
1 'polypeptide(L)'
;MKVVVLVGGVGGARFLVGLKALLGAEAGHEVVAVVNTGDDVWMHGLRITPDLDTCMYTLGGGIDAERGWGRQDESWTVKEELAAYGAEPTWFGLGDRDMATHLVRTRMLRAGYPLSAVVEALCVRWQPGVTLLPMSDDRVETHVVVEQDGERKAIHFQEWWVRHRAELPAKSFASVGADTATPGPGVLDAIETADAVVLAPSNPVVSVGTILGVPGVRDALRKTEAGVVGLSPIIGGKPLRGMADACLTAIGVETTAEAVGRHYGSRKCSEDGVLDGWLVHTGDRADVEGVAVRAVPLLMSDVDATAAMAAAALDLAGVDLG
;
A
#
# COMPACT_ATOMS: atom_id res chain seq x y z
N MET A 1 5.69 -8.79 -20.49
CA MET A 1 4.68 -7.78 -20.12
C MET A 1 5.10 -7.10 -18.83
N LYS A 2 4.84 -5.82 -18.65
CA LYS A 2 5.17 -5.05 -17.45
C LYS A 2 3.88 -4.65 -16.72
N VAL A 3 3.69 -5.17 -15.51
CA VAL A 3 2.52 -4.84 -14.67
C VAL A 3 2.98 -3.95 -13.52
N VAL A 4 2.38 -2.77 -13.41
CA VAL A 4 2.60 -1.89 -12.26
C VAL A 4 1.46 -2.05 -11.28
N VAL A 5 1.78 -2.17 -9.99
CA VAL A 5 0.78 -2.25 -8.93
C VAL A 5 1.02 -1.17 -7.89
N LEU A 6 0.01 -0.34 -7.62
CA LEU A 6 0.03 0.56 -6.47
C LEU A 6 -0.43 -0.22 -5.23
N VAL A 7 0.43 -0.30 -4.21
CA VAL A 7 0.22 -1.18 -3.06
C VAL A 7 0.51 -0.50 -1.72
N GLY A 8 -0.24 -0.91 -0.71
CA GLY A 8 0.11 -0.68 0.69
C GLY A 8 -0.53 -1.72 1.61
N GLY A 9 0.07 -1.90 2.79
CA GLY A 9 -0.30 -2.88 3.78
C GLY A 9 -0.26 -4.34 3.31
N VAL A 10 -0.77 -5.21 4.19
CA VAL A 10 -0.83 -6.67 3.99
C VAL A 10 -1.68 -7.06 2.77
N GLY A 11 -2.74 -6.30 2.47
CA GLY A 11 -3.60 -6.55 1.31
C GLY A 11 -2.83 -6.42 -0.01
N GLY A 12 -2.02 -5.37 -0.14
CA GLY A 12 -1.17 -5.16 -1.32
C GLY A 12 -0.12 -6.26 -1.48
N ALA A 13 0.57 -6.64 -0.39
CA ALA A 13 1.55 -7.71 -0.41
C ALA A 13 0.95 -9.08 -0.81
N ARG A 14 -0.26 -9.40 -0.34
CA ARG A 14 -0.98 -10.62 -0.74
C ARG A 14 -1.36 -10.59 -2.21
N PHE A 15 -1.84 -9.45 -2.71
CA PHE A 15 -2.14 -9.28 -4.13
C PHE A 15 -0.91 -9.56 -5.01
N LEU A 16 0.25 -9.03 -4.62
CA LEU A 16 1.52 -9.27 -5.33
C LEU A 16 1.91 -10.75 -5.36
N VAL A 17 1.63 -11.52 -4.29
CA VAL A 17 1.89 -12.98 -4.28
C VAL A 17 1.07 -13.69 -5.36
N GLY A 18 -0.23 -13.39 -5.45
CA GLY A 18 -1.09 -13.98 -6.48
C GLY A 18 -0.71 -13.56 -7.89
N LEU A 19 -0.40 -12.27 -8.11
CA LEU A 19 0.05 -11.77 -9.41
C LEU A 19 1.38 -12.42 -9.84
N LYS A 20 2.33 -12.57 -8.91
CA LYS A 20 3.61 -13.25 -9.18
C LYS A 20 3.39 -14.73 -9.52
N ALA A 21 2.46 -15.40 -8.85
CA ALA A 21 2.11 -16.79 -9.14
C ALA A 21 1.46 -16.94 -10.52
N LEU A 22 0.57 -16.00 -10.89
CA LEU A 22 -0.08 -15.96 -12.20
C LEU A 22 0.93 -15.81 -13.35
N LEU A 23 1.86 -14.86 -13.23
CA LEU A 23 2.81 -14.56 -14.29
C LEU A 23 3.99 -15.55 -14.33
N GLY A 24 4.22 -16.29 -13.25
CA GLY A 24 5.32 -17.25 -13.14
C GLY A 24 6.70 -16.58 -13.14
N ALA A 25 7.74 -17.39 -12.89
CA ALA A 25 9.13 -16.91 -12.84
C ALA A 25 9.88 -17.04 -14.18
N GLU A 26 9.35 -17.81 -15.14
CA GLU A 26 10.05 -18.19 -16.37
C GLU A 26 9.67 -17.37 -17.60
N ALA A 27 8.53 -16.69 -17.56
CA ALA A 27 8.09 -15.82 -18.65
C ALA A 27 8.64 -14.41 -18.39
N GLY A 28 9.09 -13.72 -19.45
CA GLY A 28 9.69 -12.38 -19.41
C GLY A 28 8.72 -11.26 -19.00
N HIS A 29 7.92 -11.50 -17.96
CA HIS A 29 7.06 -10.54 -17.32
C HIS A 29 7.82 -9.84 -16.20
N GLU A 30 7.53 -8.55 -16.02
CA GLU A 30 8.06 -7.72 -14.96
C GLU A 30 6.90 -7.24 -14.10
N VAL A 31 7.02 -7.40 -12.78
CA VAL A 31 6.09 -6.80 -11.82
C VAL A 31 6.82 -5.70 -11.09
N VAL A 32 6.25 -4.50 -11.11
CA VAL A 32 6.75 -3.33 -10.38
C VAL A 32 5.69 -2.91 -9.37
N ALA A 33 6.04 -2.90 -8.08
CA ALA A 33 5.18 -2.40 -7.03
C ALA A 33 5.59 -0.97 -6.67
N VAL A 34 4.68 -0.02 -6.82
CA VAL A 34 4.81 1.33 -6.26
C VAL A 34 4.21 1.28 -4.86
N VAL A 35 5.06 1.34 -3.85
CA VAL A 35 4.73 1.03 -2.47
C VAL A 35 4.53 2.32 -1.67
N ASN A 36 3.42 2.38 -0.94
CA ASN A 36 3.12 3.46 0.00
C ASN A 36 4.26 3.66 1.02
N THR A 37 4.66 4.91 1.23
CA THR A 37 5.62 5.32 2.28
C THR A 37 4.97 6.21 3.35
N GLY A 38 3.64 6.42 3.29
CA GLY A 38 2.88 7.22 4.24
C GLY A 38 2.91 6.69 5.67
N ASP A 39 3.13 5.40 5.85
CA ASP A 39 3.21 4.75 7.15
C ASP A 39 4.63 4.75 7.73
N ASP A 40 5.61 5.25 6.97
CA ASP A 40 7.00 5.27 7.39
C ASP A 40 7.21 6.24 8.55
N VAL A 41 7.95 5.80 9.56
CA VAL A 41 8.13 6.57 10.79
C VAL A 41 9.56 6.50 11.30
N TRP A 42 10.02 7.58 11.93
CA TRP A 42 11.22 7.56 12.77
C TRP A 42 10.83 7.22 14.20
N MET A 43 11.33 6.10 14.72
CA MET A 43 11.02 5.65 16.07
C MET A 43 12.23 5.01 16.73
N HIS A 44 12.47 5.34 18.01
CA HIS A 44 13.69 4.96 18.74
C HIS A 44 14.99 5.20 17.95
N GLY A 45 15.00 6.28 17.15
CA GLY A 45 16.16 6.65 16.31
C GLY A 45 16.36 5.81 15.05
N LEU A 46 15.38 4.97 14.67
CA LEU A 46 15.41 4.11 13.50
C LEU A 46 14.32 4.49 12.50
N ARG A 47 14.61 4.33 11.21
CA ARG A 47 13.61 4.46 10.14
C ARG A 47 12.92 3.12 9.92
N ILE A 48 11.61 3.14 10.01
CA ILE A 48 10.73 1.98 9.83
C ILE A 48 9.85 2.27 8.61
N THR A 49 9.69 1.28 7.72
CA THR A 49 8.94 1.46 6.47
C THR A 49 7.97 0.29 6.28
N PRO A 50 6.83 0.29 6.99
CA PRO A 50 6.02 -0.92 7.20
C PRO A 50 5.53 -1.59 5.91
N ASP A 51 5.09 -0.81 4.93
CA ASP A 51 4.54 -1.36 3.69
C ASP A 51 5.61 -1.94 2.78
N LEU A 52 6.77 -1.28 2.68
CA LEU A 52 7.96 -1.80 1.99
C LEU A 52 8.47 -3.09 2.64
N ASP A 53 8.57 -3.10 3.97
CA ASP A 53 9.01 -4.27 4.74
C ASP A 53 8.02 -5.43 4.59
N THR A 54 6.72 -5.14 4.66
CA THR A 54 5.67 -6.14 4.47
C THR A 54 5.71 -6.76 3.07
N CYS A 55 5.85 -5.96 2.02
CA CYS A 55 5.97 -6.47 0.65
C CYS A 55 7.24 -7.33 0.50
N MET A 56 8.38 -6.81 0.97
CA MET A 56 9.68 -7.47 0.88
C MET A 56 9.70 -8.81 1.62
N TYR A 57 9.22 -8.86 2.87
CA TYR A 57 9.17 -10.08 3.66
C TYR A 57 8.16 -11.08 3.12
N THR A 58 6.98 -10.63 2.66
CA THR A 58 5.96 -11.53 2.14
C THR A 58 6.44 -12.21 0.85
N LEU A 59 6.99 -11.44 -0.08
CA LEU A 59 7.47 -11.95 -1.36
C LEU A 59 8.79 -12.71 -1.26
N GLY A 60 9.61 -12.39 -0.25
CA GLY A 60 10.86 -13.07 0.07
C GLY A 60 10.73 -14.25 1.05
N GLY A 61 9.50 -14.66 1.39
CA GLY A 61 9.24 -15.84 2.23
C GLY A 61 9.60 -15.68 3.72
N GLY A 62 9.72 -14.45 4.23
CA GLY A 62 10.07 -14.15 5.61
C GLY A 62 8.92 -13.75 6.53
N ILE A 63 7.72 -13.51 6.00
CA ILE A 63 6.57 -13.04 6.78
C ILE A 63 6.01 -14.14 7.68
N ASP A 64 5.59 -13.78 8.90
CA ASP A 64 4.82 -14.67 9.75
C ASP A 64 3.37 -14.78 9.24
N ALA A 65 3.02 -15.96 8.73
CA ALA A 65 1.71 -16.22 8.15
C ALA A 65 0.59 -16.30 9.20
N GLU A 66 0.89 -16.74 10.42
CA GLU A 66 -0.08 -16.87 11.52
C GLU A 66 -0.44 -15.51 12.10
N ARG A 67 0.57 -14.71 12.44
CA ARG A 67 0.37 -13.32 12.90
C ARG A 67 -0.14 -12.41 11.78
N GLY A 68 0.26 -12.71 10.54
CA GLY A 68 -0.09 -11.92 9.36
C GLY A 68 0.70 -10.61 9.22
N TRP A 69 1.69 -10.38 10.09
CA TRP A 69 2.63 -9.25 10.08
C TRP A 69 3.92 -9.65 10.80
N GLY A 70 5.01 -8.91 10.54
CA GLY A 70 6.32 -9.19 11.12
C GLY A 70 6.97 -10.47 10.56
N ARG A 71 8.12 -10.86 11.13
CA ARG A 71 8.95 -11.96 10.63
C ARG A 71 8.64 -13.29 11.33
N GLN A 72 8.92 -14.41 10.65
CA GLN A 72 8.91 -15.75 11.28
C GLN A 72 10.03 -15.89 12.32
N ASP A 73 9.75 -16.70 13.36
CA ASP A 73 10.63 -16.95 14.51
C ASP A 73 11.16 -15.67 15.16
N GLU A 74 10.26 -14.70 15.35
CA GLU A 74 10.59 -13.42 15.96
C GLU A 74 10.63 -13.51 17.49
N SER A 75 11.52 -12.73 18.09
CA SER A 75 11.55 -12.44 19.53
C SER A 75 11.36 -10.94 19.79
N TRP A 76 11.06 -10.57 21.03
CA TRP A 76 10.71 -9.19 21.41
C TRP A 76 11.56 -8.69 22.57
N THR A 77 12.77 -9.23 22.74
CA THR A 77 13.64 -8.88 23.87
C THR A 77 14.02 -7.41 23.85
N VAL A 78 14.33 -6.84 22.67
CA VAL A 78 14.67 -5.41 22.58
C VAL A 78 13.47 -4.54 22.94
N LYS A 79 12.25 -4.93 22.53
CA LYS A 79 11.03 -4.23 22.90
C LYS A 79 10.81 -4.23 24.43
N GLU A 80 11.00 -5.39 25.07
CA GLU A 80 10.87 -5.54 26.53
C GLU A 80 11.87 -4.65 27.27
N GLU A 81 13.13 -4.61 26.84
CA GLU A 81 14.15 -3.74 27.43
C GLU A 81 13.88 -2.24 27.18
N LEU A 82 13.41 -1.86 25.99
CA LEU A 82 13.00 -0.47 25.72
C LEU A 82 11.86 -0.02 26.66
N ALA A 83 10.91 -0.91 26.92
CA ALA A 83 9.84 -0.65 27.89
C ALA A 83 10.40 -0.54 29.32
N ALA A 84 11.35 -1.40 29.72
CA ALA A 84 12.00 -1.36 31.03
C ALA A 84 12.81 -0.06 31.24
N TYR A 85 13.41 0.48 30.18
CA TYR A 85 14.07 1.80 30.21
C TYR A 85 13.10 2.99 30.24
N GLY A 86 11.79 2.77 30.04
CA GLY A 86 10.82 3.85 29.88
C GLY A 86 11.01 4.65 28.58
N ALA A 87 11.57 4.04 27.54
CA ALA A 87 11.77 4.68 26.25
C ALA A 87 10.44 4.76 25.49
N GLU A 88 9.83 5.94 25.44
CA GLU A 88 8.62 6.17 24.64
C GLU A 88 8.92 6.26 23.14
N PRO A 89 8.01 5.81 22.25
CA PRO A 89 6.72 5.17 22.57
C PRO A 89 6.85 3.68 22.93
N THR A 90 6.26 3.25 24.04
CA THR A 90 6.26 1.81 24.45
C THR A 90 5.23 0.94 23.72
N TRP A 91 4.25 1.57 23.07
CA TRP A 91 3.15 0.89 22.37
C TRP A 91 3.55 0.29 21.03
N PHE A 92 4.67 0.74 20.44
CA PHE A 92 5.15 0.21 19.17
C PHE A 92 6.18 -0.89 19.42
N GLY A 93 5.90 -2.09 18.91
CA GLY A 93 6.79 -3.22 19.04
C GLY A 93 7.67 -3.39 17.81
N LEU A 94 8.98 -3.42 18.00
CA LEU A 94 9.94 -3.87 17.00
C LEU A 94 10.40 -5.28 17.38
N GLY A 95 10.23 -6.23 16.47
CA GLY A 95 10.81 -7.56 16.63
C GLY A 95 12.34 -7.51 16.51
N ASP A 96 13.05 -8.43 17.17
CA ASP A 96 14.51 -8.44 17.21
C ASP A 96 15.14 -8.71 15.83
N ARG A 97 14.53 -9.57 15.01
CA ARG A 97 14.93 -9.81 13.62
C ARG A 97 14.54 -8.64 12.72
N ASP A 98 13.40 -8.00 12.95
CA ASP A 98 12.97 -6.82 12.20
C ASP A 98 13.89 -5.61 12.44
N MET A 99 14.36 -5.47 13.69
CA MET A 99 15.34 -4.48 14.10
C MET A 99 16.60 -4.47 13.22
N ALA A 100 17.06 -5.64 12.77
CA ALA A 100 18.22 -5.74 11.88
C ALA A 100 17.98 -5.02 10.54
N THR A 101 16.79 -5.13 9.95
CA THR A 101 16.42 -4.41 8.74
C THR A 101 16.43 -2.90 8.98
N HIS A 102 15.85 -2.45 10.09
CA HIS A 102 15.78 -1.03 10.43
C HIS A 102 17.17 -0.43 10.72
N LEU A 103 18.07 -1.19 11.36
CA LEU A 103 19.45 -0.79 11.59
C LEU A 103 20.20 -0.62 10.26
N VAL A 104 20.10 -1.59 9.34
CA VAL A 104 20.73 -1.51 8.02
C VAL A 104 20.18 -0.32 7.24
N ARG A 105 18.85 -0.17 7.16
CA ARG A 105 18.19 0.97 6.50
C ARG A 105 18.67 2.29 7.06
N THR A 106 18.58 2.45 8.38
CA THR A 106 18.93 3.70 9.06
C THR A 106 20.38 4.07 8.83
N ARG A 107 21.30 3.08 8.87
CA ARG A 107 22.71 3.29 8.57
C ARG A 107 22.91 3.80 7.15
N MET A 108 22.25 3.20 6.17
CA MET A 108 22.37 3.62 4.76
C MET A 108 21.78 5.01 4.52
N LEU A 109 20.59 5.30 5.04
CA LEU A 109 19.98 6.63 4.94
C LEU A 109 20.89 7.71 5.55
N ARG A 110 21.48 7.45 6.73
CA ARG A 110 22.44 8.37 7.36
C ARG A 110 23.75 8.52 6.59
N ALA A 111 24.10 7.55 5.75
CA ALA A 111 25.24 7.62 4.85
C ALA A 111 24.92 8.33 3.51
N GLY A 112 23.69 8.84 3.34
CA GLY A 112 23.28 9.63 2.17
C GLY A 112 22.66 8.82 1.03
N TYR A 113 22.41 7.52 1.22
CA TYR A 113 21.66 6.74 0.22
C TYR A 113 20.17 7.09 0.28
N PRO A 114 19.49 7.28 -0.87
CA PRO A 114 18.04 7.46 -0.90
C PRO A 114 17.29 6.17 -0.54
N LEU A 115 16.01 6.27 -0.16
CA LEU A 115 15.21 5.12 0.28
C LEU A 115 15.10 4.03 -0.79
N SER A 116 14.96 4.41 -2.05
CA SER A 116 14.95 3.53 -3.23
C SER A 116 16.19 2.63 -3.29
N ALA A 117 17.38 3.21 -3.17
CA ALA A 117 18.65 2.45 -3.14
C ALA A 117 18.77 1.55 -1.90
N VAL A 118 18.19 1.98 -0.78
CA VAL A 118 18.14 1.15 0.44
C VAL A 118 17.23 -0.06 0.24
N VAL A 119 16.04 0.13 -0.34
CA VAL A 119 15.10 -0.95 -0.65
C VAL A 119 15.74 -1.95 -1.62
N GLU A 120 16.40 -1.46 -2.67
CA GLU A 120 17.14 -2.31 -3.61
C GLU A 120 18.20 -3.17 -2.89
N ALA A 121 19.02 -2.55 -2.04
CA ALA A 121 20.08 -3.25 -1.31
C ALA A 121 19.52 -4.30 -0.33
N LEU A 122 18.40 -4.01 0.36
CA LEU A 122 17.73 -4.99 1.21
C LEU A 122 17.14 -6.15 0.39
N CYS A 123 16.62 -5.85 -0.81
CA CYS A 123 16.07 -6.85 -1.72
C CYS A 123 17.12 -7.81 -2.29
N VAL A 124 18.43 -7.49 -2.26
CA VAL A 124 19.49 -8.47 -2.59
C VAL A 124 19.42 -9.70 -1.69
N ARG A 125 19.12 -9.51 -0.40
CA ARG A 125 18.93 -10.61 0.55
C ARG A 125 17.58 -11.30 0.35
N TRP A 126 16.51 -10.53 0.20
CA TRP A 126 15.14 -11.03 0.25
C TRP A 126 14.63 -11.60 -1.06
N GLN A 127 15.21 -11.18 -2.19
CA GLN A 127 14.90 -11.65 -3.54
C GLN A 127 13.38 -11.77 -3.81
N PRO A 128 12.61 -10.68 -3.63
CA PRO A 128 11.15 -10.74 -3.70
C PRO A 128 10.61 -11.17 -5.08
N GLY A 129 11.43 -11.11 -6.14
CA GLY A 129 11.01 -11.43 -7.51
C GLY A 129 10.00 -10.42 -8.08
N VAL A 130 9.97 -9.22 -7.50
CA VAL A 130 9.18 -8.04 -7.88
C VAL A 130 10.06 -6.83 -7.63
N THR A 131 10.03 -5.84 -8.51
CA THR A 131 10.71 -4.56 -8.28
C THR A 131 9.90 -3.74 -7.28
N LEU A 132 10.46 -3.43 -6.11
CA LEU A 132 9.79 -2.61 -5.09
C LEU A 132 10.30 -1.17 -5.17
N LEU A 133 9.44 -0.24 -5.59
CA LEU A 133 9.73 1.18 -5.64
C LEU A 133 8.99 1.90 -4.50
N PRO A 134 9.67 2.63 -3.61
CA PRO A 134 8.97 3.56 -2.74
C PRO A 134 8.23 4.61 -3.59
N MET A 135 7.01 4.98 -3.21
CA MET A 135 6.27 6.02 -3.94
C MET A 135 7.02 7.36 -4.01
N SER A 136 7.89 7.62 -3.04
CA SER A 136 8.79 8.77 -2.96
C SER A 136 10.01 8.42 -2.11
N ASP A 137 11.17 9.00 -2.45
CA ASP A 137 12.34 9.02 -1.56
C ASP A 137 12.25 10.14 -0.51
N ASP A 138 11.36 11.11 -0.73
CA ASP A 138 11.06 12.19 0.20
C ASP A 138 10.17 11.69 1.35
N ARG A 139 10.19 12.43 2.46
CA ARG A 139 9.30 12.13 3.58
C ARG A 139 7.87 12.52 3.25
N VAL A 140 7.00 11.53 3.22
CA VAL A 140 5.54 11.69 3.19
C VAL A 140 4.99 10.85 4.33
N GLU A 141 4.41 11.48 5.35
CA GLU A 141 3.96 10.79 6.57
C GLU A 141 2.48 11.06 6.81
N THR A 142 1.66 10.02 6.74
CA THR A 142 0.22 10.07 6.98
C THR A 142 -0.03 10.39 8.46
N HIS A 143 -0.74 11.49 8.71
CA HIS A 143 -1.19 11.91 10.02
C HIS A 143 -2.71 11.95 10.07
N VAL A 144 -3.26 11.63 11.24
CA VAL A 144 -4.69 11.65 11.53
C VAL A 144 -4.98 12.83 12.43
N VAL A 145 -5.87 13.72 12.01
CA VAL A 145 -6.36 14.81 12.86
C VAL A 145 -7.46 14.26 13.74
N VAL A 146 -7.22 14.26 15.05
CA VAL A 146 -8.16 13.82 16.08
C VAL A 146 -8.45 14.96 17.05
N GLU A 147 -9.52 14.84 17.81
CA GLU A 147 -9.81 15.73 18.94
C GLU A 147 -9.51 14.97 20.24
N GLN A 148 -8.61 15.51 21.05
CA GLN A 148 -8.19 14.92 22.32
C GLN A 148 -8.02 16.03 23.35
N ASP A 149 -8.62 15.86 24.52
CA ASP A 149 -8.60 16.85 25.62
C ASP A 149 -9.11 18.24 25.22
N GLY A 150 -10.04 18.30 24.25
CA GLY A 150 -10.60 19.55 23.72
C GLY A 150 -9.72 20.25 22.68
N GLU A 151 -8.60 19.65 22.27
CA GLU A 151 -7.69 20.20 21.26
C GLU A 151 -7.64 19.32 20.00
N ARG A 152 -7.48 19.96 18.83
CA ARG A 152 -7.17 19.25 17.59
C ARG A 152 -5.68 18.91 17.54
N LYS A 153 -5.36 17.62 17.42
CA LYS A 153 -3.99 17.12 17.32
C LYS A 153 -3.85 16.28 16.06
N ALA A 154 -2.74 16.47 15.35
CA ALA A 154 -2.32 15.58 14.29
C ALA A 154 -1.38 14.53 14.89
N ILE A 155 -1.78 13.27 14.88
CA ILE A 155 -0.95 12.14 15.35
C ILE A 155 -0.55 11.28 14.16
N HIS A 156 0.64 10.68 14.20
CA HIS A 156 1.09 9.80 13.13
C HIS A 156 0.13 8.62 12.97
N PHE A 157 -0.10 8.15 11.74
CA PHE A 157 -1.04 7.07 11.46
C PHE A 157 -0.75 5.80 12.26
N GLN A 158 0.52 5.42 12.40
CA GLN A 158 0.93 4.29 13.25
C GLN A 158 0.54 4.47 14.71
N GLU A 159 0.56 5.68 15.27
CA GLU A 159 0.07 5.93 16.63
C GLU A 159 -1.45 5.76 16.69
N TRP A 160 -2.18 6.41 15.78
CA TRP A 160 -3.63 6.29 15.72
C TRP A 160 -4.09 4.82 15.55
N TRP A 161 -3.37 4.04 14.75
CA TRP A 161 -3.71 2.65 14.50
C TRP A 161 -3.22 1.70 15.60
N VAL A 162 -1.95 1.71 15.94
CA VAL A 162 -1.37 0.70 16.83
C VAL A 162 -1.69 1.02 18.29
N ARG A 163 -1.53 2.28 18.71
CA ARG A 163 -1.80 2.70 20.09
C ARG A 163 -3.29 2.82 20.35
N HIS A 164 -3.99 3.54 19.46
CA HIS A 164 -5.39 3.87 19.66
C HIS A 164 -6.37 2.95 18.94
N ARG A 165 -5.89 1.93 18.20
CA ARG A 165 -6.73 0.92 17.53
C ARG A 165 -7.79 1.52 16.60
N ALA A 166 -7.50 2.69 16.02
CA ALA A 166 -8.45 3.49 15.24
C ALA A 166 -9.74 3.88 16.01
N GLU A 167 -9.73 3.86 17.35
CA GLU A 167 -10.90 4.20 18.18
C GLU A 167 -11.09 5.71 18.36
N LEU A 168 -10.02 6.50 18.18
CA LEU A 168 -10.14 7.95 18.18
C LEU A 168 -10.84 8.41 16.89
N PRO A 169 -11.96 9.16 16.97
CA PRO A 169 -12.67 9.61 15.78
C PRO A 169 -11.78 10.50 14.91
N ALA A 170 -11.43 10.00 13.72
CA ALA A 170 -10.68 10.76 12.73
C ALA A 170 -11.54 11.90 12.18
N LYS A 171 -10.99 13.12 12.17
CA LYS A 171 -11.64 14.32 11.59
C LYS A 171 -11.17 14.59 10.16
N SER A 172 -9.93 14.27 9.88
CA SER A 172 -9.32 14.32 8.55
C SER A 172 -7.98 13.58 8.57
N PHE A 173 -7.43 13.33 7.39
CA PHE A 173 -6.05 12.86 7.21
C PHE A 173 -5.22 13.96 6.56
N ALA A 174 -3.93 13.98 6.86
CA ALA A 174 -2.95 14.87 6.25
C ALA A 174 -1.71 14.09 5.86
N SER A 175 -1.25 14.24 4.62
CA SER A 175 -0.02 13.62 4.13
C SER A 175 1.12 14.63 4.31
N VAL A 176 1.75 14.62 5.49
CA VAL A 176 2.76 15.61 5.85
C VAL A 176 3.99 15.45 4.95
N GLY A 177 4.29 16.49 4.16
CA GLY A 177 5.40 16.50 3.21
C GLY A 177 5.02 16.17 1.76
N ALA A 178 3.79 15.71 1.49
CA ALA A 178 3.35 15.32 0.15
C ALA A 178 3.46 16.46 -0.89
N ASP A 179 3.07 17.69 -0.53
CA ASP A 179 3.05 18.84 -1.45
C ASP A 179 4.43 19.21 -2.02
N THR A 180 5.50 18.82 -1.33
CA THR A 180 6.90 19.07 -1.73
C THR A 180 7.62 17.80 -2.16
N ALA A 181 6.98 16.64 -2.04
CA ALA A 181 7.57 15.36 -2.40
C ALA A 181 7.60 15.19 -3.92
N THR A 182 8.55 14.39 -4.37
CA THR A 182 8.68 13.96 -5.76
C THR A 182 8.47 12.46 -5.88
N PRO A 183 7.92 11.95 -7.00
CA PRO A 183 7.82 10.51 -7.23
C PRO A 183 9.21 9.86 -7.13
N GLY A 184 9.27 8.69 -6.50
CA GLY A 184 10.50 7.93 -6.34
C GLY A 184 11.15 7.61 -7.69
N PRO A 185 12.48 7.41 -7.75
CA PRO A 185 13.17 7.02 -8.97
C PRO A 185 12.51 5.81 -9.65
N GLY A 186 12.18 5.96 -10.93
CA GLY A 186 11.53 4.92 -11.74
C GLY A 186 10.01 4.80 -11.58
N VAL A 187 9.36 5.50 -10.64
CA VAL A 187 7.90 5.40 -10.44
C VAL A 187 7.12 5.87 -11.67
N LEU A 188 7.45 7.05 -12.20
CA LEU A 188 6.75 7.61 -13.38
C LEU A 188 7.05 6.77 -14.63
N ASP A 189 8.31 6.45 -14.87
CA ASP A 189 8.73 5.61 -15.99
C ASP A 189 8.06 4.24 -15.96
N ALA A 190 7.90 3.64 -14.76
CA ALA A 190 7.20 2.38 -14.60
C ALA A 190 5.74 2.50 -15.03
N ILE A 191 5.03 3.54 -14.58
CA ILE A 191 3.62 3.80 -14.93
C ILE A 191 3.47 4.07 -16.44
N GLU A 192 4.35 4.87 -17.02
CA GLU A 192 4.30 5.25 -18.44
C GLU A 192 4.56 4.06 -19.38
N THR A 193 5.45 3.15 -18.98
CA THR A 193 5.85 1.98 -19.79
C THR A 193 5.12 0.70 -19.43
N ALA A 194 4.09 0.77 -18.57
CA ALA A 194 3.31 -0.39 -18.17
C ALA A 194 2.44 -0.91 -19.31
N ASP A 195 2.20 -2.22 -19.35
CA ASP A 195 1.12 -2.81 -20.15
C ASP A 195 -0.22 -2.74 -19.39
N ALA A 196 -0.18 -2.79 -18.06
CA ALA A 196 -1.32 -2.60 -17.17
C ALA A 196 -0.91 -1.95 -15.85
N VAL A 197 -1.80 -1.12 -15.30
CA VAL A 197 -1.65 -0.59 -13.93
C VAL A 197 -2.80 -1.07 -13.06
N VAL A 198 -2.46 -1.62 -11.90
CA VAL A 198 -3.44 -2.16 -10.95
C VAL A 198 -3.40 -1.40 -9.63
N LEU A 199 -4.56 -0.92 -9.17
CA LEU A 199 -4.72 -0.45 -7.79
C LEU A 199 -5.14 -1.64 -6.93
N ALA A 200 -4.23 -2.11 -6.07
CA ALA A 200 -4.51 -3.25 -5.20
C ALA A 200 -5.69 -2.98 -4.26
N PRO A 201 -6.38 -4.02 -3.73
CA PRO A 201 -7.47 -3.87 -2.77
C PRO A 201 -6.96 -3.50 -1.36
N SER A 202 -6.15 -2.45 -1.29
CA SER A 202 -5.59 -1.81 -0.10
C SER A 202 -6.53 -0.70 0.39
N ASN A 203 -6.20 -0.08 1.53
CA ASN A 203 -7.00 1.04 2.04
C ASN A 203 -6.97 2.22 1.03
N PRO A 204 -8.14 2.72 0.59
CA PRO A 204 -8.19 3.74 -0.44
C PRO A 204 -7.71 5.12 0.01
N VAL A 205 -7.72 5.39 1.31
CA VAL A 205 -7.35 6.70 1.88
C VAL A 205 -5.88 6.75 2.25
N VAL A 206 -5.41 5.75 3.01
CA VAL A 206 -4.09 5.77 3.67
C VAL A 206 -3.10 4.76 3.09
N SER A 207 -3.44 4.12 1.98
CA SER A 207 -2.50 3.31 1.20
C SER A 207 -2.44 3.83 -0.23
N VAL A 208 -3.39 3.45 -1.09
CA VAL A 208 -3.39 3.88 -2.50
C VAL A 208 -3.60 5.40 -2.60
N GLY A 209 -4.51 5.96 -1.79
CA GLY A 209 -4.75 7.40 -1.75
C GLY A 209 -3.50 8.22 -1.42
N THR A 210 -2.65 7.72 -0.51
CA THR A 210 -1.37 8.37 -0.20
C THR A 210 -0.41 8.37 -1.39
N ILE A 211 -0.31 7.27 -2.13
CA ILE A 211 0.49 7.18 -3.36
C ILE A 211 -0.02 8.16 -4.41
N LEU A 212 -1.34 8.22 -4.61
CA LEU A 212 -1.99 9.19 -5.51
C LEU A 212 -1.83 10.64 -5.05
N GLY A 213 -1.46 10.88 -3.78
CA GLY A 213 -1.19 12.20 -3.24
C GLY A 213 0.20 12.74 -3.58
N VAL A 214 1.12 11.91 -4.08
CA VAL A 214 2.46 12.35 -4.49
C VAL A 214 2.35 13.11 -5.84
N PRO A 215 2.82 14.38 -5.92
CA PRO A 215 2.74 15.17 -7.14
C PRO A 215 3.30 14.46 -8.37
N GLY A 216 2.53 14.43 -9.46
CA GLY A 216 2.91 13.78 -10.72
C GLY A 216 2.46 12.32 -10.87
N VAL A 217 2.16 11.59 -9.79
CA VAL A 217 1.69 10.20 -9.89
C VAL A 217 0.32 10.12 -10.57
N ARG A 218 -0.65 10.96 -10.15
CA ARG A 218 -1.97 11.04 -10.80
C ARG A 218 -1.87 11.42 -12.28
N ASP A 219 -1.01 12.38 -12.60
CA ASP A 219 -0.82 12.81 -13.98
C ASP A 219 -0.25 11.69 -14.85
N ALA A 220 0.70 10.91 -14.34
CA ALA A 220 1.22 9.75 -15.05
C ALA A 220 0.15 8.67 -15.27
N LEU A 221 -0.66 8.36 -14.25
CA LEU A 221 -1.79 7.42 -14.38
C LEU A 221 -2.83 7.91 -15.38
N ARG A 222 -3.04 9.22 -15.49
CA ARG A 222 -3.98 9.79 -16.47
C ARG A 222 -3.43 9.82 -17.89
N LYS A 223 -2.10 9.85 -18.07
CA LYS A 223 -1.43 9.95 -19.38
C LYS A 223 -0.97 8.61 -19.94
N THR A 224 -0.75 7.59 -19.11
CA THR A 224 -0.29 6.28 -19.58
C THR A 224 -1.31 5.64 -20.52
N GLU A 225 -0.83 4.94 -21.54
CA GLU A 225 -1.68 4.18 -22.46
C GLU A 225 -2.17 2.86 -21.84
N ALA A 226 -1.56 2.44 -20.72
CA ALA A 226 -1.97 1.27 -19.97
C ALA A 226 -3.40 1.42 -19.41
N GLY A 227 -4.16 0.32 -19.42
CA GLY A 227 -5.43 0.26 -18.68
C GLY A 227 -5.20 0.34 -17.18
N VAL A 228 -5.87 1.28 -16.50
CA VAL A 228 -5.78 1.42 -15.03
C VAL A 228 -7.01 0.77 -14.39
N VAL A 229 -6.78 -0.36 -13.70
CA VAL A 229 -7.84 -1.15 -13.06
C VAL A 229 -7.68 -1.17 -11.55
N GLY A 230 -8.72 -0.78 -10.83
CA GLY A 230 -8.75 -0.91 -9.38
C GLY A 230 -9.55 -2.11 -8.90
N LEU A 231 -9.17 -2.66 -7.74
CA LEU A 231 -9.92 -3.70 -7.05
C LEU A 231 -10.55 -3.11 -5.78
N SER A 232 -11.84 -3.33 -5.60
CA SER A 232 -12.55 -2.89 -4.39
C SER A 232 -11.98 -3.54 -3.13
N PRO A 233 -11.59 -2.75 -2.11
CA PRO A 233 -11.24 -3.27 -0.79
C PRO A 233 -12.47 -3.57 0.09
N ILE A 234 -13.67 -3.23 -0.39
CA ILE A 234 -14.95 -3.40 0.31
C ILE A 234 -15.67 -4.65 -0.21
N ILE A 235 -16.13 -5.49 0.73
CA ILE A 235 -16.94 -6.68 0.48
C ILE A 235 -18.20 -6.63 1.35
N GLY A 236 -19.38 -6.57 0.73
CA GLY A 236 -20.66 -6.59 1.45
C GLY A 236 -20.86 -5.40 2.40
N GLY A 237 -20.40 -4.21 1.97
CA GLY A 237 -20.46 -2.98 2.76
C GLY A 237 -19.48 -2.91 3.93
N LYS A 238 -18.47 -3.80 3.98
CA LYS A 238 -17.42 -3.79 5.02
C LYS A 238 -16.04 -3.92 4.40
N PRO A 239 -15.01 -3.27 4.96
CA PRO A 239 -13.64 -3.57 4.59
C PRO A 239 -13.28 -5.00 5.00
N LEU A 240 -12.51 -5.72 4.19
CA LEU A 240 -12.08 -7.07 4.54
C LEU A 240 -11.23 -7.13 5.80
N ARG A 241 -10.42 -6.10 6.03
CA ARG A 241 -9.57 -5.96 7.21
C ARG A 241 -9.40 -4.49 7.58
N GLY A 242 -9.36 -4.24 8.88
CA GLY A 242 -8.85 -2.99 9.43
C GLY A 242 -9.84 -1.83 9.44
N MET A 243 -9.27 -0.63 9.34
CA MET A 243 -9.87 0.65 9.68
C MET A 243 -10.45 1.42 8.49
N ALA A 244 -10.55 0.81 7.31
CA ALA A 244 -10.88 1.58 6.10
C ALA A 244 -12.23 2.30 6.21
N ASP A 245 -13.18 1.74 6.96
CA ASP A 245 -14.45 2.39 7.30
C ASP A 245 -14.27 3.70 8.07
N ALA A 246 -13.42 3.70 9.11
CA ALA A 246 -13.09 4.90 9.86
C ALA A 246 -12.33 5.92 9.00
N CYS A 247 -11.45 5.44 8.11
CA CYS A 247 -10.74 6.31 7.17
C CYS A 247 -11.67 6.98 6.16
N LEU A 248 -12.56 6.20 5.55
CA LEU A 248 -13.53 6.64 4.55
C LEU A 248 -14.54 7.62 5.17
N THR A 249 -15.07 7.28 6.34
CA THR A 249 -16.01 8.14 7.09
C THR A 249 -15.41 9.52 7.36
N ALA A 250 -14.14 9.59 7.75
CA ALA A 250 -13.47 10.86 8.06
C ALA A 250 -13.30 11.78 6.83
N ILE A 251 -13.31 11.22 5.62
CA ILE A 251 -13.27 11.99 4.37
C ILE A 251 -14.64 12.12 3.69
N GLY A 252 -15.71 11.67 4.36
CA GLY A 252 -17.08 11.76 3.85
C GLY A 252 -17.39 10.79 2.72
N VAL A 253 -16.64 9.70 2.59
CA VAL A 253 -16.89 8.65 1.60
C VAL A 253 -17.58 7.47 2.29
N GLU A 254 -18.65 6.95 1.68
CA GLU A 254 -19.35 5.78 2.21
C GLU A 254 -18.50 4.50 2.07
N THR A 255 -18.70 3.55 2.98
CA THR A 255 -18.00 2.25 2.95
C THR A 255 -18.68 1.28 1.99
N THR A 256 -18.69 1.62 0.71
CA THR A 256 -19.25 0.81 -0.38
C THR A 256 -18.28 0.72 -1.54
N ALA A 257 -18.35 -0.36 -2.32
CA ALA A 257 -17.54 -0.52 -3.52
C ALA A 257 -17.80 0.60 -4.55
N GLU A 258 -19.03 1.10 -4.63
CA GLU A 258 -19.41 2.23 -5.49
C GLU A 258 -18.76 3.54 -5.05
N ALA A 259 -18.88 3.89 -3.77
CA ALA A 259 -18.35 5.13 -3.25
C ALA A 259 -16.81 5.19 -3.35
N VAL A 260 -16.13 4.07 -3.10
CA VAL A 260 -14.67 3.98 -3.31
C VAL A 260 -14.30 4.10 -4.80
N GLY A 261 -15.04 3.46 -5.70
CA GLY A 261 -14.81 3.60 -7.15
C GLY A 261 -15.01 5.04 -7.62
N ARG A 262 -16.04 5.73 -7.14
CA ARG A 262 -16.27 7.17 -7.40
C ARG A 262 -15.22 8.06 -6.77
N HIS A 263 -14.70 7.70 -5.60
CA HIS A 263 -13.61 8.42 -4.95
C HIS A 263 -12.30 8.38 -5.76
N TYR A 264 -11.97 7.25 -6.39
CA TYR A 264 -10.85 7.20 -7.32
C TYR A 264 -11.16 7.89 -8.66
N GLY A 265 -12.42 7.87 -9.09
CA GLY A 265 -12.92 8.61 -10.26
C GLY A 265 -12.51 8.01 -11.61
N SER A 266 -13.23 8.39 -12.67
CA SER A 266 -12.95 7.96 -14.04
C SER A 266 -11.86 8.80 -14.69
N ARG A 267 -10.93 8.16 -15.41
CA ARG A 267 -9.99 8.90 -16.28
C ARG A 267 -10.71 9.70 -17.37
N LYS A 268 -11.84 9.17 -17.87
CA LYS A 268 -12.56 9.71 -19.02
C LYS A 268 -13.55 10.82 -18.63
N CYS A 269 -14.21 10.65 -17.49
CA CYS A 269 -15.33 11.52 -17.08
C CYS A 269 -15.00 12.47 -15.92
N SER A 270 -13.82 12.36 -15.30
CA SER A 270 -13.43 13.18 -14.14
C SER A 270 -12.10 13.89 -14.41
N GLU A 271 -11.93 15.10 -13.87
CA GLU A 271 -10.71 15.91 -14.05
C GLU A 271 -9.47 15.27 -13.42
N ASP A 272 -9.65 14.57 -12.30
CA ASP A 272 -8.60 14.00 -11.45
C ASP A 272 -8.70 12.48 -11.28
N GLY A 273 -9.70 11.86 -11.93
CA GLY A 273 -9.98 10.43 -11.84
C GLY A 273 -8.90 9.56 -12.48
N VAL A 274 -8.74 8.33 -11.99
CA VAL A 274 -7.65 7.43 -12.41
C VAL A 274 -8.10 6.06 -12.93
N LEU A 275 -9.39 5.72 -12.85
CA LEU A 275 -9.88 4.39 -13.26
C LEU A 275 -10.34 4.34 -14.73
N ASP A 276 -9.96 3.25 -15.40
CA ASP A 276 -10.59 2.72 -16.61
C ASP A 276 -11.49 1.51 -16.30
N GLY A 277 -11.09 0.71 -15.31
CA GLY A 277 -11.85 -0.44 -14.83
C GLY A 277 -11.91 -0.55 -13.30
N TRP A 278 -12.99 -1.17 -12.80
CA TRP A 278 -13.22 -1.37 -11.38
C TRP A 278 -13.78 -2.76 -11.10
N LEU A 279 -13.01 -3.59 -10.40
CA LEU A 279 -13.47 -4.89 -9.94
C LEU A 279 -14.15 -4.77 -8.59
N VAL A 280 -15.35 -5.36 -8.48
CA VAL A 280 -16.10 -5.46 -7.23
C VAL A 280 -16.34 -6.92 -6.88
N HIS A 281 -16.64 -7.23 -5.61
CA HIS A 281 -16.93 -8.59 -5.23
C HIS A 281 -18.25 -9.08 -5.88
N THR A 282 -18.39 -10.39 -6.13
CA THR A 282 -19.62 -11.00 -6.70
C THR A 282 -20.91 -10.66 -5.97
N GLY A 283 -20.85 -10.30 -4.69
CA GLY A 283 -22.00 -9.89 -3.89
C GLY A 283 -22.32 -8.38 -3.93
N ASP A 284 -21.43 -7.57 -4.50
CA ASP A 284 -21.53 -6.12 -4.52
C ASP A 284 -21.95 -5.59 -5.90
N ARG A 285 -22.33 -4.31 -5.93
CA ARG A 285 -22.62 -3.56 -7.15
C ARG A 285 -21.97 -2.19 -7.07
N ALA A 286 -21.62 -1.65 -8.21
CA ALA A 286 -21.16 -0.27 -8.34
C ALA A 286 -21.53 0.29 -9.70
N ASP A 287 -21.95 1.55 -9.71
CA ASP A 287 -22.06 2.38 -10.90
C ASP A 287 -21.13 3.59 -10.78
N VAL A 288 -20.08 3.58 -11.60
CA VAL A 288 -19.05 4.62 -11.69
C VAL A 288 -19.01 5.09 -13.14
N GLU A 289 -19.50 6.31 -13.37
CA GLU A 289 -19.61 6.87 -14.71
C GLU A 289 -18.28 6.81 -15.47
N GLY A 290 -18.31 6.25 -16.69
CA GLY A 290 -17.12 6.16 -17.54
C GLY A 290 -16.09 5.11 -17.14
N VAL A 291 -16.39 4.21 -16.19
CA VAL A 291 -15.52 3.12 -15.74
C VAL A 291 -16.17 1.77 -16.03
N ALA A 292 -15.41 0.82 -16.57
CA ALA A 292 -15.89 -0.54 -16.78
C ALA A 292 -15.93 -1.30 -15.43
N VAL A 293 -17.13 -1.59 -14.93
CA VAL A 293 -17.30 -2.32 -13.65
C VAL A 293 -17.55 -3.81 -13.91
N ARG A 294 -16.84 -4.70 -13.20
CA ARG A 294 -17.06 -6.14 -13.27
C ARG A 294 -17.06 -6.79 -11.88
N ALA A 295 -18.03 -7.66 -11.62
CA ALA A 295 -18.13 -8.39 -10.37
C ALA A 295 -17.41 -9.75 -10.48
N VAL A 296 -16.43 -10.01 -9.60
CA VAL A 296 -15.64 -11.26 -9.53
C VAL A 296 -15.37 -11.63 -8.06
N PRO A 297 -14.99 -12.88 -7.73
CA PRO A 297 -14.52 -13.20 -6.38
C PRO A 297 -13.31 -12.33 -6.03
N LEU A 298 -13.34 -11.62 -4.91
CA LEU A 298 -12.29 -10.68 -4.47
C LEU A 298 -11.73 -11.02 -3.08
N LEU A 299 -11.91 -12.28 -2.65
CA LEU A 299 -11.35 -12.79 -1.41
C LEU A 299 -9.99 -13.43 -1.70
N MET A 300 -8.92 -12.82 -1.19
CA MET A 300 -7.56 -13.37 -1.23
C MET A 300 -7.39 -14.46 -0.15
N SER A 301 -8.15 -15.56 -0.29
CA SER A 301 -8.12 -16.71 0.63
C SER A 301 -6.80 -17.48 0.57
N ASP A 302 -6.24 -17.55 -0.64
CA ASP A 302 -5.03 -18.28 -0.99
C ASP A 302 -4.41 -17.68 -2.26
N VAL A 303 -3.29 -18.25 -2.70
CA VAL A 303 -2.52 -17.77 -3.85
C VAL A 303 -3.32 -17.89 -5.15
N ASP A 304 -4.03 -19.01 -5.36
CA ASP A 304 -4.76 -19.30 -6.59
C ASP A 304 -5.98 -18.36 -6.75
N ALA A 305 -6.72 -18.13 -5.67
CA ALA A 305 -7.81 -17.17 -5.65
C ALA A 305 -7.31 -15.75 -5.99
N THR A 306 -6.15 -15.38 -5.45
CA THR A 306 -5.54 -14.07 -5.73
C THR A 306 -4.99 -13.98 -7.16
N ALA A 307 -4.45 -15.07 -7.70
CA ALA A 307 -4.03 -15.17 -9.09
C ALA A 307 -5.22 -15.01 -10.05
N ALA A 308 -6.38 -15.61 -9.73
CA ALA A 308 -7.61 -15.41 -10.49
C ALA A 308 -8.12 -13.95 -10.45
N MET A 309 -8.01 -13.28 -9.29
CA MET A 309 -8.30 -11.84 -9.17
C MET A 309 -7.38 -11.01 -10.06
N ALA A 310 -6.08 -11.30 -10.05
CA ALA A 310 -5.10 -10.62 -10.89
C ALA A 310 -5.38 -10.85 -12.39
N ALA A 311 -5.72 -12.07 -12.80
CA ALA A 311 -6.09 -12.37 -14.18
C ALA A 311 -7.32 -11.58 -14.64
N ALA A 312 -8.35 -11.48 -13.79
CA ALA A 312 -9.53 -10.67 -14.08
C ALA A 312 -9.20 -9.16 -14.20
N ALA A 313 -8.23 -8.67 -13.43
CA ALA A 313 -7.79 -7.28 -13.50
C ALA A 313 -7.02 -7.00 -14.81
N LEU A 314 -6.15 -7.91 -15.22
CA LEU A 314 -5.39 -7.79 -16.47
C LEU A 314 -6.28 -7.90 -17.71
N ASP A 315 -7.24 -8.83 -17.72
CA ASP A 315 -8.26 -8.92 -18.78
C ASP A 315 -9.08 -7.63 -18.88
N LEU A 316 -9.51 -7.06 -17.74
CA LEU A 316 -10.26 -5.79 -17.74
C LEU A 316 -9.39 -4.59 -18.16
N ALA A 317 -8.07 -4.67 -17.95
CA ALA A 317 -7.10 -3.68 -18.42
C ALA A 317 -6.82 -3.81 -19.93
N GLY A 318 -7.34 -4.84 -20.60
CA GLY A 318 -7.11 -5.11 -22.02
C GLY A 318 -5.81 -5.84 -22.31
N VAL A 319 -5.20 -6.49 -21.31
CA VAL A 319 -3.99 -7.30 -21.46
C VAL A 319 -4.38 -8.77 -21.60
N ASP A 320 -4.05 -9.36 -22.74
CA ASP A 320 -4.20 -10.79 -22.99
C ASP A 320 -3.01 -11.57 -22.40
N LEU A 321 -3.32 -12.60 -21.61
CA LEU A 321 -2.32 -13.47 -20.98
C LEU A 321 -1.90 -14.65 -21.88
N GLY A 322 -2.59 -14.87 -23.01
CA GLY A 322 -2.33 -15.95 -23.95
C GLY A 322 -3.06 -17.25 -23.62
#